data_AF-A0A5K1DYY6-F1
#
_entry.id   AF-A0A5K1DYY6-F1
#
_cell.length_a   1.000
_cell.length_b   1.000
_cell.length_c   1.000
_cell.angle_alpha   90.00
_cell.angle_beta   90.00
_cell.angle_gamma   90.00
#
_symmetry.space_group_name_H-M   'P 1'
#
loop_
_entity.id
_entity.type
_entity.pdbx_description
1 polymer ?
#
loop_
_entity_poly.entity_id
_entity_poly.type
_entity_poly.pdbx_seq_one_letter_code
_entity_poly.pdbx_strand_id
1 'polypeptide(L)' 'EYNATVEFYWAPFLVESNSDDPKMHSILNRIIMPESIAKHAENWRGVDVLIFNTYIWWMNTFKMKVL' A
#
# COMPACT_ATOMS: atom_id res chain seq x y z
N GLU A 1 9.51 20.79 23.28
CA GLU A 1 9.08 19.58 22.54
C GLU A 1 8.41 20.00 21.25
N TYR A 2 8.50 19.20 20.20
CA TYR A 2 7.88 19.50 18.90
C TYR A 2 6.53 18.78 18.80
N ASN A 3 5.50 19.49 18.34
CA ASN A 3 4.20 18.91 18.00
C ASN A 3 4.30 18.22 16.63
N ALA A 4 5.03 17.11 16.56
CA ALA A 4 5.32 16.38 15.33
C ALA A 4 5.08 14.88 15.51
N THR A 5 4.56 14.23 14.46
CA THR A 5 4.41 12.77 14.39
C THR A 5 5.23 12.19 13.24
N VAL A 6 5.59 10.91 13.37
CA VAL A 6 6.18 10.11 12.28
C VAL A 6 5.39 8.81 12.23
N GLU A 7 4.78 8.55 11.10
CA GLU A 7 3.79 7.48 10.95
C GLU A 7 4.12 6.56 9.78
N PHE A 8 3.62 5.33 9.86
CA PHE A 8 3.74 4.35 8.79
C PHE A 8 2.37 3.72 8.50
N TYR A 9 1.96 3.78 7.24
CA TYR A 9 0.73 3.18 6.76
C TYR A 9 1.03 2.06 5.77
N TRP A 10 0.48 0.87 6.02
CA TRP A 10 0.70 -0.30 5.18
C TRP A 10 -0.19 -0.26 3.93
N ALA A 11 0.43 0.03 2.78
CA ALA A 11 -0.18 -0.06 1.46
C ALA A 11 0.90 -0.50 0.45
N PRO A 12 1.27 -1.79 0.43
CA PRO A 12 2.48 -2.25 -0.25
C PRO A 12 2.43 -2.09 -1.78
N PHE A 13 1.23 -2.06 -2.37
CA PHE A 13 0.99 -1.74 -3.77
C PHE A 13 0.40 -0.35 -3.99
N LEU A 14 0.22 0.44 -2.92
CA LEU A 14 -0.50 1.73 -2.83
C LEU A 14 -2.00 1.63 -3.16
N VAL A 15 -2.36 0.90 -4.21
CA VAL A 15 -3.73 0.54 -4.58
C VAL A 15 -4.20 -0.64 -3.74
N GLU A 16 -5.52 -0.84 -3.72
CA GLU A 16 -6.14 -1.97 -3.03
C GLU A 16 -5.60 -3.30 -3.57
N SER A 17 -5.30 -4.20 -2.64
CA SER A 17 -4.77 -5.51 -2.93
C SER A 17 -5.22 -6.55 -1.91
N ASN A 18 -5.10 -7.82 -2.27
CA ASN A 18 -5.31 -8.89 -1.31
C ASN A 18 -4.18 -8.99 -0.26
N SER A 19 -3.16 -8.13 -0.31
CA SER A 19 -2.01 -8.10 0.58
C SER A 19 -2.00 -6.93 1.57
N ASP A 20 -3.14 -6.23 1.72
CA ASP A 20 -3.27 -5.01 2.53
C ASP A 20 -3.38 -5.25 4.04
N ASP A 21 -3.45 -6.50 4.49
CA ASP A 21 -3.35 -6.84 5.91
C ASP A 21 -1.87 -7.05 6.31
N PRO A 22 -1.27 -6.15 7.11
CA PRO A 22 0.14 -6.28 7.53
C PRO A 22 0.42 -7.52 8.39
N LYS A 23 -0.59 -8.22 8.92
CA LYS A 23 -0.44 -9.50 9.62
C LYS A 23 -0.61 -10.71 8.70
N MET A 24 -1.33 -10.56 7.59
CA MET A 24 -1.69 -11.63 6.65
C MET A 24 -1.34 -11.30 5.20
N HIS A 25 -0.12 -10.78 4.98
CA HIS A 25 0.33 -10.30 3.67
C HIS A 25 1.25 -11.25 2.90
N SER A 26 1.65 -12.39 3.48
CA SER A 26 2.54 -13.36 2.82
C SER A 26 1.73 -14.37 2.01
N ILE A 27 1.35 -13.96 0.80
CA ILE A 27 0.52 -14.73 -0.13
C ILE A 27 1.28 -14.94 -1.45
N LEU A 28 1.21 -16.17 -1.98
CA LEU A 28 1.85 -16.53 -3.24
C LEU A 28 1.25 -15.79 -4.44
N ASN A 29 -0.07 -15.58 -4.41
CA ASN A 29 -0.82 -14.97 -5.49
C ASN A 29 -1.29 -13.57 -5.08
N ARG A 30 -0.42 -12.58 -5.24
CA ARG A 30 -0.75 -11.17 -5.01
C ARG A 30 -1.60 -10.66 -6.18
N ILE A 31 -2.72 -10.01 -5.87
CA ILE A 31 -3.66 -9.44 -6.85
C ILE A 31 -3.89 -7.97 -6.46
N ILE A 32 -3.81 -7.08 -7.44
CA ILE A 32 -4.04 -5.65 -7.28
C ILE A 32 -5.31 -5.20 -8.02
N MET A 33 -5.92 -4.13 -7.53
CA MET A 33 -6.99 -3.38 -8.21
C MET A 33 -6.44 -1.99 -8.59
N PRO A 34 -5.82 -1.84 -9.78
CA PRO A 34 -5.00 -0.67 -10.11
C PRO A 34 -5.76 0.66 -10.15
N GLU A 35 -7.08 0.61 -10.35
CA GLU A 35 -7.96 1.79 -10.35
C GLU A 35 -8.62 2.05 -8.99
N SER A 36 -8.36 1.21 -7.98
CA SER A 36 -8.95 1.32 -6.64
C SER A 36 -7.92 1.78 -5.62
N ILE A 37 -7.99 3.05 -5.23
CA ILE A 37 -7.09 3.66 -4.22
C ILE A 37 -7.85 4.39 -3.09
N ALA A 38 -9.15 4.64 -3.29
CA ALA A 38 -9.92 5.55 -2.45
C ALA A 38 -9.88 5.16 -0.96
N LYS A 39 -10.01 3.87 -0.64
CA LYS A 39 -9.98 3.37 0.73
C LYS A 39 -8.66 3.66 1.45
N HIS A 40 -7.52 3.56 0.77
CA HIS A 40 -6.24 3.93 1.36
C HIS A 40 -6.11 5.44 1.50
N ALA A 41 -6.53 6.20 0.48
CA ALA A 41 -6.45 7.65 0.46
C ALA A 41 -7.20 8.32 1.63
N GLU A 42 -8.26 7.71 2.17
CA GLU A 42 -8.93 8.18 3.39
C GLU A 42 -7.95 8.34 4.58
N ASN A 43 -6.92 7.49 4.67
CA ASN A 43 -5.93 7.52 5.76
C ASN A 43 -4.80 8.52 5.50
N TRP A 44 -4.67 9.05 4.29
CA TRP A 44 -3.60 9.98 3.91
C TRP A 44 -4.07 11.43 3.89
N ARG A 45 -5.39 11.66 3.98
CA ARG A 45 -5.96 13.02 3.99
C ARG A 45 -5.50 13.78 5.24
N GLY A 46 -5.09 15.02 5.03
CA GLY A 46 -4.66 15.93 6.10
C GLY A 46 -3.22 15.73 6.56
N VAL A 47 -2.48 14.77 5.98
CA VAL A 47 -1.05 14.61 6.26
C VAL A 47 -0.24 15.75 5.61
N ASP A 48 0.62 16.40 6.38
CA ASP A 48 1.44 17.53 5.91
C ASP A 48 2.51 17.12 4.88
N VAL A 49 3.12 15.94 5.08
CA VAL A 49 4.15 15.38 4.21
C VAL A 49 3.89 13.89 3.98
N LEU A 50 3.65 13.51 2.73
CA LEU A 50 3.47 12.12 2.32
C LEU A 50 4.72 11.60 1.59
N ILE A 51 5.18 10.41 1.96
CA ILE A 51 6.29 9.71 1.31
C ILE A 51 5.77 8.35 0.85
N PHE A 52 5.74 8.14 -0.47
CA PHE A 52 5.26 6.89 -1.07
C PHE A 52 6.43 6.04 -1.57
N ASN A 53 6.29 4.72 -1.43
CA ASN A 53 7.19 3.74 -2.02
C ASN A 53 6.39 2.48 -2.38
N THR A 54 6.67 1.91 -3.55
CA THR A 54 6.24 0.57 -3.90
C THR A 54 7.21 -0.03 -4.93
N TYR A 55 7.72 -1.24 -4.68
CA TYR A 55 8.65 -1.91 -5.60
C TYR A 55 8.77 -3.42 -5.35
N ILE A 56 9.24 -3.81 -4.15
CA ILE A 56 9.77 -5.17 -3.92
C ILE A 56 8.80 -6.29 -4.27
N TRP A 57 7.50 -6.09 -4.06
CA TRP A 57 6.51 -7.13 -4.36
C TRP A 57 6.04 -7.18 -5.82
N TRP A 58 6.27 -6.13 -6.60
CA TRP A 58 6.07 -6.18 -8.05
C TRP A 58 7.06 -7.15 -8.70
N MET A 59 8.21 -7.36 -8.07
CA MET A 59 9.30 -8.20 -8.58
C MET A 59 9.12 -9.69 -8.29
N ASN A 60 8.09 -10.10 -7.53
CA ASN A 60 7.84 -11.49 -7.19
C ASN A 60 7.49 -12.36 -8.43
N THR A 61 6.95 -11.74 -9.48
CA THR A 61 6.48 -12.44 -10.69
C THR A 61 6.70 -11.58 -11.92
N PHE A 62 6.94 -12.20 -13.09
CA PHE A 62 7.14 -11.48 -14.35
C PHE A 62 5.93 -10.64 -14.81
N LYS A 63 4.70 -11.05 -14.42
CA LYS A 63 3.47 -10.33 -14.71
C LYS A 63 2.66 -10.12 -13.44
N MET A 64 2.05 -8.96 -13.31
CA MET A 64 1.15 -8.70 -12.19
C MET A 64 -0.24 -9.29 -12.45
N LYS A 65 -0.87 -9.82 -11.40
CA LYS A 65 -2.28 -10.22 -11.43
C LYS A 65 -3.13 -9.00 -11.10
N VAL A 66 -4.07 -8.72 -11.99
CA VAL A 66 -4.99 -7.58 -11.92
C VAL A 66 -6.40 -8.15 -11.85
N LEU A 67 -7.23 -7.59 -10.96
CA LEU A 67 -8.66 -7.86 -10.91
C LEU A 67 -9.42 -6.94 -11.89
#